data_AF-A0A3C1TB12-F1
#
_entry.id   AF-A0A3C1TB12-F1
#
_cell.length_a   1.000
_cell.length_b   1.000
_cell.length_c   1.000
_cell.angle_alpha   90.00
_cell.angle_beta   90.00
_cell.angle_gamma   90.00
#
_symmetry.space_group_name_H-M   'P 1'
#
loop_
_entity.id
_entity.type
_entity.pdbx_description
1 polymer ?
#
loop_
_entity_poly.entity_id
_entity_poly.type
_entity_poly.pdbx_seq_one_letter_code
_entity_poly.pdbx_strand_id
1 'polypeptide(L)' 'MRKTSHLWLYFATAVALGLQSCSRNPVTGKKEIIFMSQDQEIALGAQSHPSIVATMGLYEDAKLQNF' A
#
# COMPACT_ATOMS: atom_id res chain seq x y z
N MET A 1 14.55 21.77 -32.16
CA MET A 1 15.29 20.60 -31.63
C MET A 1 15.77 20.77 -30.18
N ARG A 2 16.11 21.99 -29.71
CA ARG A 2 16.62 22.20 -28.34
C ARG A 2 15.54 22.13 -27.22
N LYS A 3 14.30 22.59 -27.50
CA LYS A 3 13.18 22.54 -26.54
C LYS A 3 12.69 21.12 -26.21
N THR A 4 12.70 20.21 -27.19
CA THR A 4 12.34 18.79 -26.99
C THR A 4 13.36 18.07 -26.11
N SER A 5 14.65 18.41 -26.19
CA SER A 5 15.70 17.83 -25.34
C SER A 5 15.54 18.19 -23.86
N HIS A 6 15.15 19.44 -23.54
CA HIS A 6 14.87 19.84 -22.15
C HIS A 6 13.63 19.12 -21.59
N LEU A 7 12.61 18.85 -22.42
CA LEU A 7 11.40 18.14 -21.99
C LEU A 7 11.71 16.70 -21.53
N TRP A 8 12.57 15.98 -22.27
CA TRP A 8 13.05 14.66 -21.86
C TRP A 8 13.87 14.71 -20.58
N LEU A 9 14.69 15.76 -20.40
CA LEU A 9 15.48 15.95 -19.19
C LEU A 9 14.59 16.19 -17.97
N TYR A 10 13.54 17.01 -18.11
CA TYR A 10 12.56 17.24 -17.04
C TYR A 10 11.77 15.98 -16.72
N PHE A 11 11.34 15.22 -17.73
CA PHE A 11 10.66 13.95 -17.53
C PHE A 11 11.54 12.94 -16.78
N ALA A 12 12.80 12.76 -17.20
CA ALA A 12 13.75 11.87 -16.53
C ALA A 12 13.99 12.28 -15.07
N THR A 13 14.10 13.59 -14.81
CA THR A 13 14.27 14.13 -13.45
C THR A 13 13.03 13.87 -12.59
N ALA A 14 11.83 14.06 -13.13
CA ALA A 14 10.57 13.80 -12.41
C ALA A 14 10.40 12.31 -12.06
N VAL A 15 10.71 11.41 -13.01
CA VAL A 15 10.69 9.96 -12.77
C VAL A 15 11.71 9.57 -11.70
N ALA A 16 12.94 10.09 -11.77
CA ALA A 16 13.98 9.80 -10.79
C ALA A 16 13.59 10.24 -9.36
N LEU A 17 12.95 11.41 -9.22
CA LEU A 17 12.47 11.91 -7.94
C LEU A 17 11.27 11.09 -7.41
N GLY A 18 10.34 10.69 -8.28
CA GLY A 18 9.18 9.87 -7.89
C GLY A 18 9.56 8.48 -7.38
N LEU A 19 10.64 7.88 -7.88
CA LEU A 19 11.13 6.58 -7.40
C LEU A 19 11.80 6.65 -6.01
N GLN A 20 12.16 7.85 -5.53
CA GLN A 20 12.73 8.03 -4.19
C GLN A 20 11.67 8.08 -3.09
N SER A 21 10.42 8.40 -3.40
CA SER A 21 9.33 8.58 -2.41
C SER A 21 8.53 7.30 -2.10
N CYS A 22 8.90 6.15 -2.67
CA CYS A 22 8.22 4.89 -2.33
C CYS A 22 8.37 4.56 -0.84
N SER A 23 7.25 4.18 -0.21
CA SER A 23 7.19 3.80 1.20
C SER A 23 8.12 2.63 1.51
N ARG A 24 8.84 2.71 2.64
CA ARG A 24 9.67 1.62 3.16
C ARG A 24 8.85 0.87 4.19
N ASN A 25 8.69 -0.44 4.01
CA ASN A 25 8.01 -1.28 4.98
C ASN A 25 8.82 -1.27 6.29
N PRO A 26 8.25 -0.82 7.43
CA PRO A 26 8.99 -0.70 8.69
C PRO A 26 9.37 -2.06 9.30
N VAL A 27 8.70 -3.14 8.90
CA VAL A 27 8.95 -4.50 9.39
C VAL A 27 10.16 -5.12 8.70
N THR A 28 10.19 -5.09 7.36
CA THR A 28 11.27 -5.70 6.58
C THR A 28 12.45 -4.77 6.34
N GLY A 29 12.22 -3.45 6.47
CA GLY A 29 13.17 -2.44 6.06
C GLY A 29 13.40 -2.42 4.55
N LYS A 30 12.49 -2.93 3.72
CA LYS A 30 12.64 -2.88 2.25
C LYS A 30 11.66 -1.89 1.63
N LYS A 31 12.01 -1.35 0.46
CA LYS A 31 11.04 -0.62 -0.38
C LYS A 31 10.15 -1.67 -1.04
N GLU A 32 8.86 -1.60 -0.78
CA GLU A 32 7.87 -2.57 -1.27
C GLU A 32 6.74 -1.81 -1.99
N ILE A 33 6.20 -2.41 -3.05
CA ILE A 33 5.13 -1.84 -3.86
C ILE A 33 3.88 -2.68 -3.64
N ILE A 34 2.76 -2.03 -3.30
CA ILE A 34 1.45 -2.67 -3.22
C ILE A 34 0.75 -2.49 -4.56
N PHE A 35 0.44 -3.59 -5.22
CA PHE A 35 -0.26 -3.61 -6.52
C PHE A 35 -1.79 -3.73 -6.40
N MET A 36 -2.28 -3.93 -5.17
CA MET A 36 -3.70 -4.07 -4.88
C MET A 36 -4.36 -2.69 -4.73
N SER A 37 -5.54 -2.50 -5.32
CA SER A 37 -6.35 -1.32 -5.08
C SER A 37 -7.04 -1.39 -3.71
N GLN A 38 -7.50 -0.25 -3.21
CA GLN A 38 -8.25 -0.18 -1.96
C GLN A 38 -9.52 -1.05 -2.01
N ASP A 39 -10.27 -1.03 -3.11
CA ASP A 39 -11.49 -1.84 -3.25
C ASP A 39 -11.19 -3.35 -3.22
N GLN A 40 -10.07 -3.76 -3.82
CA GLN A 40 -9.61 -5.14 -3.76
C GLN A 40 -9.21 -5.54 -2.34
N GLU A 41 -8.56 -4.65 -1.58
CA GLU A 41 -8.20 -4.87 -0.18
C GLU A 41 -9.45 -5.04 0.69
N ILE A 42 -10.46 -4.18 0.51
CA ILE A 42 -11.75 -4.27 1.23
C ILE A 42 -12.46 -5.58 0.89
N ALA A 43 -12.53 -5.94 -0.40
CA ALA A 43 -13.17 -7.17 -0.85
C ALA A 43 -12.47 -8.42 -0.29
N LEU A 44 -11.12 -8.42 -0.26
CA LEU A 44 -10.34 -9.49 0.34
C LEU A 44 -10.58 -9.60 1.85
N GLY A 45 -10.65 -8.47 2.55
CA GLY A 45 -10.96 -8.43 3.98
C GLY A 45 -12.32 -9.04 4.29
N ALA A 46 -13.36 -8.65 3.53
CA ALA A 46 -14.71 -9.18 3.68
C ALA A 46 -14.78 -10.70 3.42
N GLN A 47 -14.07 -11.20 2.41
CA GLN A 47 -13.99 -12.63 2.10
C GLN A 47 -13.24 -13.42 3.17
N SER A 48 -12.19 -12.84 3.75
CA SER A 48 -11.33 -13.52 4.74
C SER A 48 -11.93 -13.52 6.15
N HIS A 49 -12.76 -12.51 6.47
CA HIS A 49 -13.29 -12.30 7.81
C HIS A 49 -13.96 -13.55 8.43
N PRO A 50 -14.86 -14.30 7.75
CA PRO A 50 -15.51 -15.47 8.35
C PRO A 50 -14.52 -16.58 8.74
N SER A 51 -13.49 -16.81 7.92
CA SER A 51 -12.48 -17.84 8.18
C SER A 51 -11.57 -17.46 9.35
N ILE A 52 -11.20 -16.18 9.44
CA ILE A 52 -10.41 -15.66 10.57
C ILE A 52 -11.21 -15.75 11.86
N VAL A 53 -12.49 -15.34 11.86
CA VAL A 53 -13.36 -15.46 13.04
C VAL A 53 -13.54 -16.92 13.45
N ALA A 54 -13.70 -17.84 12.50
CA ALA A 54 -13.81 -19.27 12.80
C ALA A 54 -12.54 -19.85 13.45
N THR A 55 -11.36 -19.33 13.09
CA THR A 55 -10.06 -19.87 13.56
C THR A 55 -9.57 -19.17 14.83
N MET A 56 -9.79 -17.85 14.95
CA MET A 56 -9.23 -17.01 16.00
C MET A 56 -10.27 -16.57 17.04
N GLY A 57 -11.56 -16.65 16.72
CA GLY A 57 -12.64 -16.13 17.55
C GLY A 57 -12.73 -14.60 17.54
N LEU A 58 -13.70 -14.07 18.29
CA LEU A 58 -13.81 -12.64 18.57
C LEU A 58 -13.61 -12.42 20.07
N TYR A 59 -12.96 -11.32 20.44
CA TYR A 59 -12.96 -10.88 21.83
C TYR A 59 -14.36 -10.44 22.22
N GLU A 60 -14.90 -11.01 23.30
CA GLU A 60 -16.22 -10.66 23.83
C GLU A 60 -16.22 -9.34 24.61
N ASP A 61 -15.04 -8.87 25.05
CA ASP A 61 -14.91 -7.61 25.78
C ASP A 61 -15.18 -6.41 24.86
N ALA A 62 -16.31 -5.76 25.09
CA ALA A 62 -16.73 -4.59 24.32
C ALA A 62 -15.78 -3.37 24.47
N LYS A 63 -15.00 -3.27 25.56
CA LYS A 63 -13.98 -2.22 25.68
C LYS A 63 -12.80 -2.52 24.78
N LEU A 64 -12.42 -3.79 24.61
CA LEU A 64 -11.35 -4.19 23.69
C LEU A 64 -11.76 -4.04 22.22
N GLN A 65 -13.02 -4.32 21.88
CA GLN A 65 -13.52 -4.18 20.49
C GLN A 65 -13.70 -2.73 20.03
N ASN A 66 -13.84 -1.78 20.97
CA ASN A 66 -14.10 -0.37 20.68
C ASN A 66 -12.84 0.53 20.76
N PHE A 67 -11.64 -0.05 20.84
CA PHE A 67 -10.37 0.69 20.81
C PHE A 67 -10.00 1.10 19.38
#